data_AF-A0A0Q6NCL6-F1
#
_entry.id   AF-A0A0Q6NCL6-F1
#
_cell.length_a   1.000
_cell.length_b   1.000
_cell.length_c   1.000
_cell.angle_alpha   90.00
_cell.angle_beta   90.00
_cell.angle_gamma   90.00
#
_symmetry.space_group_name_H-M   'P 1'
#
loop_
_entity.id
_entity.type
_entity.pdbx_description
1 polymer ?
#
loop_
_entity_poly.entity_id
_entity_poly.type
_entity_poly.pdbx_seq_one_letter_code
_entity_poly.pdbx_strand_id
1 'polypeptide(L)'
;MNSGIPLPRVWVPADEQIGWYGKLPAAGDFLYRRMPRELQAWWDRWMQNGLGAFKRWPDAMTRHYVVAPVWNFAIPATQGVDAVQFGCIAPSCDRVGRYYPVCVTLQVSASGYRPSMLEGSAAWYWQCGTALLQAIRHSVAPDQFDHQVLAAAHGGFQTASGGSDDILSILGPAAGGAGAAAQQRLGWPELPLCFDAFGSTSYWWTNQADGSPLRTAAHGGGLNTPLFSKLFSQGHVPWA
;
A
#
# COMPACT_ATOMS: atom_id res chain seq x y z
N MET A 1 12.96 42.97 9.45
CA MET A 1 13.56 41.64 9.23
C MET A 1 12.45 40.75 8.70
N ASN A 2 12.43 40.48 7.40
CA ASN A 2 11.38 39.71 6.75
C ASN A 2 11.76 38.22 6.89
N SER A 3 11.38 37.60 8.00
CA SER A 3 11.50 36.15 8.19
C SER A 3 10.46 35.49 7.29
N GLY A 4 10.82 35.31 6.02
CA GLY A 4 9.99 34.61 5.05
C GLY A 4 9.64 33.23 5.57
N ILE A 5 8.34 32.93 5.63
CA ILE A 5 7.85 31.59 5.97
C ILE A 5 8.47 30.61 4.96
N PRO A 6 9.20 29.57 5.41
CA PRO A 6 9.76 28.58 4.49
C PRO A 6 8.62 27.96 3.67
N LEU A 7 8.77 27.96 2.34
CA LEU A 7 7.81 27.28 1.47
C LEU A 7 7.70 25.81 1.89
N PRO A 8 6.48 25.24 1.92
CA PRO A 8 6.31 23.83 2.25
C PRO A 8 7.14 22.98 1.27
N ARG A 9 8.06 22.18 1.82
CA ARG A 9 8.89 21.26 1.04
C ARG A 9 8.19 19.92 0.90
N VAL A 10 8.22 19.37 -0.31
CA VAL A 10 7.83 17.96 -0.55
C VAL A 10 8.72 17.06 0.29
N TRP A 11 8.10 16.15 1.03
CA TRP A 11 8.83 15.07 1.69
C TRP A 11 9.12 13.98 0.67
N VAL A 12 10.38 13.52 0.62
CA VAL A 12 10.82 12.43 -0.24
C VAL A 12 11.43 11.35 0.64
N PRO A 13 10.95 10.09 0.59
CA PRO A 13 11.55 9.01 1.34
C PRO A 13 12.93 8.62 0.78
N ALA A 14 13.82 8.18 1.66
CA ALA A 14 15.07 7.54 1.26
C ALA A 14 14.83 6.10 0.78
N ASP A 15 15.72 5.59 -0.07
CA ASP A 15 15.59 4.25 -0.68
C ASP A 15 15.50 3.14 0.35
N GLU A 16 16.26 3.27 1.45
CA GLU A 16 16.30 2.29 2.54
C GLU A 16 14.97 2.20 3.30
N GLN A 17 14.13 3.22 3.19
CA GLN A 17 12.79 3.20 3.77
C GLN A 17 11.81 2.39 2.93
N ILE A 18 12.15 2.08 1.67
CA ILE A 18 11.25 1.45 0.70
C ILE A 18 11.73 0.04 0.40
N GLY A 19 10.98 -0.93 0.93
CA GLY A 19 11.23 -2.35 0.75
C GLY A 19 10.04 -3.08 0.14
N TRP A 20 10.26 -4.32 -0.25
CA TRP A 20 9.18 -5.22 -0.66
C TRP A 20 9.54 -6.68 -0.36
N TYR A 21 8.51 -7.51 -0.21
CA TYR A 21 8.65 -8.93 0.09
C TYR A 21 7.49 -9.73 -0.50
N GLY A 22 7.79 -10.93 -1.01
CA GLY A 22 6.77 -11.90 -1.40
C GLY A 22 7.20 -12.72 -2.61
N LYS A 23 6.23 -13.11 -3.43
CA LYS A 23 6.46 -13.86 -4.67
C LYS A 23 6.07 -13.04 -5.90
N LEU A 24 6.88 -13.19 -6.95
CA LEU A 24 6.63 -12.60 -8.27
C LEU A 24 6.66 -13.70 -9.33
N PRO A 25 5.83 -13.62 -10.38
CA PRO A 25 5.82 -14.62 -11.46
C PRO A 25 7.17 -14.76 -12.20
N ALA A 26 8.00 -13.71 -12.17
CA ALA A 26 9.34 -13.71 -12.77
C ALA A 26 10.37 -14.59 -12.03
N ALA A 27 10.09 -15.03 -10.79
CA ALA A 27 11.05 -15.78 -9.96
C ALA A 27 10.45 -17.05 -9.37
N GLY A 28 11.31 -18.03 -9.08
CA GLY A 28 10.90 -19.32 -8.52
C GLY A 28 10.70 -19.30 -7.00
N ASP A 29 11.41 -18.44 -6.28
CA ASP A 29 11.44 -18.41 -4.81
C ASP A 29 10.94 -17.08 -4.25
N PHE A 30 10.91 -16.97 -2.92
CA PHE A 30 10.63 -15.72 -2.23
C PHE A 30 11.72 -14.70 -2.55
N LEU A 31 11.29 -13.45 -2.75
CA LEU A 31 12.15 -12.32 -3.03
C LEU A 31 11.92 -11.24 -1.98
N TYR A 32 12.96 -10.47 -1.71
CA TYR A 32 12.88 -9.26 -0.89
C TYR A 32 13.92 -8.24 -1.31
N ARG A 33 13.63 -6.96 -1.08
CA ARG A 33 14.58 -5.85 -1.19
C ARG A 33 14.33 -4.89 -0.02
N ARG A 34 15.41 -4.39 0.58
CA ARG A 34 15.41 -3.33 1.62
C ARG A 34 14.33 -3.50 2.70
N MET A 35 14.07 -4.75 3.09
CA MET A 35 13.13 -5.08 4.16
C MET A 35 13.90 -5.70 5.33
N PRO A 36 13.94 -5.06 6.50
CA PRO A 36 14.54 -5.64 7.70
C PRO A 36 13.95 -7.01 8.03
N ARG A 37 14.77 -7.91 8.56
CA ARG A 37 14.38 -9.30 8.83
C ARG A 37 13.16 -9.41 9.74
N GLU A 38 13.06 -8.56 10.75
CA GLU A 38 11.94 -8.56 11.70
C GLU A 38 10.63 -8.16 11.02
N LEU A 39 10.66 -7.13 10.19
CA LEU A 39 9.50 -6.71 9.39
C LEU A 39 9.10 -7.78 8.38
N GLN A 40 10.07 -8.41 7.72
CA GLN A 40 9.81 -9.54 6.82
C GLN A 40 9.11 -10.67 7.57
N ALA A 41 9.62 -11.10 8.73
CA ALA A 41 9.03 -12.16 9.53
C ALA A 41 7.62 -11.82 10.03
N TRP A 42 7.38 -10.55 10.36
CA TRP A 42 6.07 -10.05 10.78
C TRP A 42 5.03 -10.17 9.65
N TRP A 43 5.37 -9.67 8.45
CA TRP A 43 4.54 -9.80 7.25
C TRP A 43 4.33 -11.27 6.86
N ASP A 44 5.40 -12.06 6.88
CA ASP A 44 5.41 -13.47 6.53
C ASP A 44 4.46 -14.28 7.42
N ARG A 45 4.54 -14.10 8.75
CA ARG A 45 3.66 -14.76 9.71
C ARG A 45 2.18 -14.47 9.41
N TRP A 46 1.82 -13.21 9.16
CA TRP A 46 0.44 -12.84 8.88
C TRP A 46 -0.05 -13.44 7.56
N MET A 47 0.73 -13.32 6.48
CA MET A 47 0.37 -13.85 5.17
C MET A 47 0.26 -15.37 5.16
N GLN A 48 1.20 -16.08 5.78
CA GLN A 48 1.14 -17.54 5.89
C GLN A 48 -0.09 -18.02 6.66
N ASN A 49 -0.43 -17.37 7.79
CA ASN A 49 -1.63 -17.68 8.56
C ASN A 49 -2.91 -17.44 7.74
N GLY A 50 -2.95 -16.32 7.01
CA GLY A 50 -4.04 -15.98 6.11
C GLY A 50 -4.27 -17.03 5.01
N LEU A 51 -3.20 -17.37 4.27
CA LEU A 51 -3.24 -18.42 3.24
C LEU A 51 -3.57 -19.80 3.83
N GLY A 52 -3.16 -20.07 5.07
CA GLY A 52 -3.52 -21.29 5.80
C GLY A 52 -5.03 -21.49 5.90
N ALA A 53 -5.80 -20.40 6.07
CA ALA A 53 -7.26 -20.48 6.10
C ALA A 53 -7.87 -20.88 4.74
N PHE A 54 -7.24 -20.49 3.63
CA PHE A 54 -7.67 -20.84 2.27
C PHE A 54 -7.45 -22.32 1.94
N LYS A 55 -6.51 -23.01 2.60
CA LYS A 55 -6.26 -24.46 2.36
C LYS A 55 -7.49 -25.33 2.59
N ARG A 56 -8.43 -24.87 3.42
CA ARG A 56 -9.69 -25.58 3.72
C ARG A 56 -10.76 -25.41 2.61
N TRP A 57 -10.52 -24.52 1.65
CA TRP A 57 -11.46 -24.15 0.60
C TRP A 57 -10.73 -24.13 -0.75
N PRO A 58 -10.54 -25.29 -1.40
CA PRO A 58 -9.69 -25.40 -2.60
C PRO A 58 -10.07 -24.42 -3.72
N ASP A 59 -11.38 -24.22 -3.94
CA ASP A 59 -11.93 -23.29 -4.92
C ASP A 59 -11.73 -21.81 -4.53
N ALA A 60 -11.54 -21.49 -3.26
CA ALA A 60 -11.43 -20.11 -2.80
C ALA A 60 -10.17 -19.43 -3.33
N MET A 61 -9.12 -20.19 -3.61
CA MET A 61 -7.88 -19.64 -4.15
C MET A 61 -8.13 -19.05 -5.55
N THR A 62 -8.75 -19.81 -6.45
CA THR A 62 -9.01 -19.36 -7.82
C THR A 62 -10.19 -18.39 -7.90
N ARG A 63 -11.25 -18.60 -7.10
CA ARG A 63 -12.45 -17.76 -7.11
C ARG A 63 -12.31 -16.43 -6.38
N HIS A 64 -11.41 -16.34 -5.41
CA HIS A 64 -11.34 -15.18 -4.54
C HIS A 64 -9.93 -14.58 -4.44
N TYR A 65 -8.92 -15.38 -4.09
CA TYR A 65 -7.56 -14.86 -3.90
C TYR A 65 -6.98 -14.28 -5.18
N VAL A 66 -7.01 -15.02 -6.29
CA VAL A 66 -6.42 -14.60 -7.58
C VAL A 66 -7.08 -13.34 -8.14
N VAL A 67 -8.36 -13.12 -7.85
CA VAL A 67 -9.14 -11.97 -8.33
C VAL A 67 -9.28 -10.86 -7.28
N ALA A 68 -8.57 -10.98 -6.15
CA ALA A 68 -8.58 -9.94 -5.13
C ALA A 68 -7.89 -8.67 -5.67
N PRO A 69 -8.38 -7.48 -5.30
CA PRO A 69 -7.79 -6.23 -5.79
C PRO A 69 -6.43 -5.98 -5.14
N VAL A 70 -5.69 -5.02 -5.71
CA VAL A 70 -4.55 -4.42 -4.99
C VAL A 70 -5.09 -3.55 -3.86
N TRP A 71 -4.54 -3.74 -2.67
CA TRP A 71 -4.87 -2.96 -1.48
C TRP A 71 -3.71 -2.05 -1.12
N ASN A 72 -4.01 -0.77 -0.95
CA ASN A 72 -3.17 0.17 -0.22
C ASN A 72 -3.37 -0.04 1.28
N PHE A 73 -2.36 0.30 2.07
CA PHE A 73 -2.44 0.29 3.52
C PHE A 73 -1.67 1.45 4.17
N ALA A 74 -2.18 1.86 5.33
CA ALA A 74 -1.47 2.64 6.33
C ALA A 74 -1.61 1.92 7.68
N ILE A 75 -0.49 1.55 8.29
CA ILE A 75 -0.43 0.78 9.53
C ILE A 75 0.42 1.58 10.52
N PRO A 76 -0.07 1.84 11.74
CA PRO A 76 0.69 2.53 12.77
C PRO A 76 1.90 1.70 13.21
N ALA A 77 2.81 2.31 13.98
CA ALA A 77 3.82 1.52 14.67
C ALA A 77 3.12 0.54 15.63
N THR A 78 3.52 -0.72 15.59
CA THR A 78 2.88 -1.79 16.38
C THR A 78 3.91 -2.57 17.18
N GLN A 79 3.43 -3.40 18.11
CA GLN A 79 4.31 -4.30 18.85
C GLN A 79 5.01 -5.26 17.88
N GLY A 80 6.34 -5.12 17.77
CA GLY A 80 7.19 -5.90 16.86
C GLY A 80 7.64 -5.18 15.59
N VAL A 81 7.10 -3.99 15.31
CA VAL A 81 7.55 -3.11 14.21
C VAL A 81 7.46 -1.65 14.68
N ASP A 82 8.60 -1.05 15.05
CA ASP A 82 8.70 0.34 15.54
C ASP A 82 8.74 1.37 14.38
N ALA A 83 7.82 1.21 13.43
CA ALA A 83 7.68 2.11 12.30
C ALA A 83 6.26 2.09 11.76
N VAL A 84 5.75 3.27 11.40
CA VAL A 84 4.58 3.43 10.55
C VAL A 84 4.88 2.81 9.19
N GLN A 85 3.97 1.98 8.71
CA GLN A 85 4.08 1.31 7.42
C GLN A 85 3.02 1.88 6.47
N PHE A 86 3.47 2.41 5.35
CA PHE A 86 2.62 2.70 4.20
C PHE A 86 2.92 1.70 3.10
N GLY A 87 1.98 1.42 2.21
CA GLY A 87 2.31 0.62 1.03
C GLY A 87 1.16 -0.06 0.35
N CYS A 88 1.50 -1.04 -0.48
CA CYS A 88 0.56 -1.78 -1.29
C CYS A 88 0.78 -3.29 -1.12
N ILE A 89 -0.29 -4.08 -1.17
CA ILE A 89 -0.24 -5.53 -1.19
C ILE A 89 -1.18 -6.08 -2.27
N ALA A 90 -0.76 -7.12 -2.97
CA ALA A 90 -1.51 -7.73 -4.05
C ALA A 90 -1.44 -9.27 -3.98
N PRO A 91 -2.48 -9.98 -4.48
CA PRO A 91 -2.38 -11.42 -4.67
C PRO A 91 -1.37 -11.73 -5.77
N SER A 92 -0.54 -12.77 -5.56
CA SER A 92 0.51 -13.14 -6.51
C SER A 92 0.82 -14.64 -6.44
N CYS A 93 1.73 -15.09 -7.30
CA CYS A 93 2.31 -16.42 -7.31
C CYS A 93 3.77 -16.35 -7.80
N ASP A 94 4.55 -17.40 -7.56
CA ASP A 94 5.84 -17.57 -8.22
C ASP A 94 5.70 -18.18 -9.63
N ARG A 95 6.84 -18.30 -10.32
CA ARG A 95 6.98 -18.88 -11.66
C ARG A 95 6.39 -20.28 -11.82
N VAL A 96 6.25 -21.04 -10.73
CA VAL A 96 5.68 -22.40 -10.74
C VAL A 96 4.24 -22.46 -10.25
N GLY A 97 3.60 -21.30 -10.00
CA GLY A 97 2.19 -21.19 -9.68
C GLY A 97 1.85 -21.32 -8.19
N ARG A 98 2.82 -21.28 -7.27
CA ARG A 98 2.53 -21.32 -5.83
C ARG A 98 2.09 -19.94 -5.35
N TYR A 99 0.83 -19.83 -4.94
CA TYR A 99 0.23 -18.57 -4.48
C TYR A 99 0.88 -18.05 -3.20
N TYR A 100 1.20 -16.76 -3.21
CA TYR A 100 1.68 -16.01 -2.06
C TYR A 100 1.62 -14.51 -2.37
N PRO A 101 1.15 -13.63 -1.46
CA PRO A 101 1.06 -12.22 -1.77
C PRO A 101 2.44 -11.57 -1.98
N VAL A 102 2.45 -10.41 -2.60
CA VAL A 102 3.61 -9.53 -2.60
C VAL A 102 3.19 -8.18 -2.01
N CYS A 103 4.02 -7.64 -1.12
CA CYS A 103 3.82 -6.31 -0.54
C CYS A 103 5.01 -5.41 -0.80
N VAL A 104 4.72 -4.12 -1.03
CA VAL A 104 5.68 -3.01 -0.99
C VAL A 104 5.39 -2.22 0.28
N THR A 105 6.43 -1.85 1.02
CA THR A 105 6.36 -1.11 2.28
C THR A 105 7.27 0.10 2.24
N LEU A 106 6.75 1.25 2.65
CA LEU A 106 7.49 2.44 3.01
C LEU A 106 7.44 2.61 4.53
N GLN A 107 8.61 2.65 5.16
CA GLN A 107 8.78 2.68 6.61
C GLN A 107 9.12 4.09 7.08
N VAL A 108 8.32 4.62 7.99
CA VAL A 108 8.54 5.93 8.61
C VAL A 108 8.61 5.74 10.12
N SER A 109 9.62 6.29 10.79
CA SER A 109 9.64 6.25 12.25
C SER A 109 8.38 6.90 12.83
N ALA A 110 7.83 6.35 13.90
CA ALA A 110 6.59 6.87 14.48
C ALA A 110 6.72 8.35 14.90
N SER A 111 7.89 8.75 15.40
CA SER A 111 8.23 10.13 15.73
C SER A 111 8.44 11.04 14.50
N GLY A 112 8.82 10.45 13.36
CA GLY A 112 9.01 11.13 12.08
C GLY A 112 7.71 11.33 11.30
N TYR A 113 6.66 10.57 11.59
CA TYR A 113 5.38 10.66 10.90
C TYR A 113 4.76 12.06 10.98
N ARG A 114 4.24 12.55 9.85
CA ARG A 114 3.44 13.77 9.75
C ARG A 114 2.20 13.51 8.89
N PRO A 115 1.01 14.02 9.24
CA PRO A 115 -0.21 13.89 8.42
C PRO A 115 -0.02 14.27 6.94
N SER A 116 0.80 15.28 6.67
CA SER A 116 1.15 15.74 5.32
C SER A 116 1.76 14.65 4.44
N MET A 117 2.40 13.64 5.03
CA MET A 117 2.95 12.49 4.29
C MET A 117 1.82 11.67 3.66
N LEU A 118 0.73 11.40 4.39
CA LEU A 118 -0.44 10.72 3.84
C LEU A 118 -1.21 11.62 2.87
N GLU A 119 -1.39 12.89 3.19
CA GLU A 119 -2.08 13.86 2.32
C GLU A 119 -1.43 13.92 0.92
N GLY A 120 -0.09 14.00 0.86
CA GLY A 120 0.66 14.08 -0.39
C GLY A 120 0.93 12.74 -1.08
N SER A 121 0.43 11.60 -0.59
CA SER A 121 0.86 10.26 -1.03
C SER A 121 0.02 9.63 -2.15
N ALA A 122 -1.04 10.30 -2.62
CA ALA A 122 -2.00 9.71 -3.56
C ALA A 122 -1.33 9.15 -4.83
N ALA A 123 -0.44 9.94 -5.45
CA ALA A 123 0.27 9.52 -6.66
C ALA A 123 1.25 8.37 -6.38
N TRP A 124 1.96 8.39 -5.25
CA TRP A 124 2.83 7.29 -4.84
C TRP A 124 2.07 5.98 -4.69
N TYR A 125 0.93 5.96 -3.98
CA TYR A 125 0.11 4.75 -3.86
C TYR A 125 -0.30 4.22 -5.24
N TRP A 126 -0.84 5.08 -6.10
CA TRP A 126 -1.28 4.68 -7.45
C TRP A 126 -0.14 4.10 -8.29
N GLN A 127 1.02 4.76 -8.30
CA GLN A 127 2.21 4.30 -9.04
C GLN A 127 2.76 2.99 -8.48
N CYS A 128 2.79 2.84 -7.16
CA CYS A 128 3.22 1.61 -6.47
C CYS A 128 2.29 0.43 -6.80
N GLY A 129 0.97 0.65 -6.76
CA GLY A 129 -0.01 -0.35 -7.16
C GLY A 129 0.09 -0.74 -8.64
N THR A 130 0.38 0.23 -9.52
CA THR A 130 0.64 -0.01 -10.94
C THR A 130 1.91 -0.84 -11.14
N ALA A 131 3.01 -0.54 -10.44
CA ALA A 131 4.24 -1.32 -10.49
C ALA A 131 4.01 -2.78 -10.05
N LEU A 132 3.25 -2.99 -8.97
CA LEU A 132 2.83 -4.33 -8.52
C LEU A 132 2.04 -5.07 -9.60
N LEU A 133 1.03 -4.43 -10.18
CA LEU A 133 0.22 -5.03 -11.24
C LEU A 133 1.05 -5.37 -12.48
N GLN A 134 1.98 -4.50 -12.87
CA GLN A 134 2.88 -4.78 -13.99
C GLN A 134 3.77 -5.99 -13.69
N ALA A 135 4.36 -6.05 -12.50
CA ALA A 135 5.20 -7.17 -12.09
C ALA A 135 4.45 -8.51 -12.10
N ILE A 136 3.18 -8.51 -11.65
CA ILE A 136 2.33 -9.70 -11.60
C ILE A 136 1.83 -10.09 -12.99
N ARG A 137 1.31 -9.14 -13.78
CA ARG A 137 0.65 -9.44 -15.07
C ARG A 137 1.62 -9.68 -16.21
N HIS A 138 2.78 -9.04 -16.18
CA HIS A 138 3.76 -9.07 -17.26
C HIS A 138 5.07 -9.75 -16.89
N SER A 139 5.14 -10.37 -15.70
CA SER A 139 6.35 -11.05 -15.21
C SER A 139 7.59 -10.16 -15.29
N VAL A 140 7.45 -8.89 -14.88
CA VAL A 140 8.57 -7.92 -14.89
C VAL A 140 9.70 -8.45 -14.02
N ALA A 141 10.93 -8.30 -14.49
CA ALA A 141 12.13 -8.75 -13.77
C ALA A 141 12.24 -8.06 -12.40
N PRO A 142 12.70 -8.76 -11.34
CA PRO A 142 12.76 -8.21 -9.99
C PRO A 142 13.49 -6.87 -9.86
N ASP A 143 14.60 -6.68 -10.58
CA ASP A 143 15.38 -5.43 -10.53
C ASP A 143 14.66 -4.27 -11.22
N GLN A 144 13.89 -4.55 -12.28
CA GLN A 144 13.08 -3.52 -12.93
C GLN A 144 11.86 -3.15 -12.09
N PHE A 145 11.21 -4.12 -11.44
CA PHE A 145 10.17 -3.84 -10.46
C PHE A 145 10.71 -2.98 -9.31
N ASP A 146 11.91 -3.30 -8.82
CA ASP A 146 12.58 -2.52 -7.76
C ASP A 146 12.79 -1.06 -8.17
N HIS A 147 13.30 -0.82 -9.39
CA HIS A 147 13.45 0.53 -9.93
C HIS A 147 12.13 1.28 -10.07
N GLN A 148 11.04 0.61 -10.48
CA GLN A 148 9.72 1.22 -10.58
C GLN A 148 9.17 1.64 -9.20
N VAL A 149 9.38 0.81 -8.19
CA VAL A 149 8.98 1.11 -6.81
C VAL A 149 9.74 2.30 -6.25
N LEU A 150 11.06 2.38 -6.47
CA LEU A 150 11.87 3.53 -6.05
C LEU A 150 11.49 4.81 -6.80
N ALA A 151 11.33 4.74 -8.13
CA ALA A 151 10.89 5.88 -8.93
C ALA A 151 9.52 6.42 -8.49
N ALA A 152 8.59 5.52 -8.15
CA ALA A 152 7.30 5.91 -7.61
C ALA A 152 7.44 6.69 -6.30
N ALA A 153 8.37 6.29 -5.42
CA ALA A 153 8.58 6.96 -4.14
C ALA A 153 9.29 8.30 -4.28
N HIS A 154 10.22 8.44 -5.22
CA HIS A 154 10.92 9.71 -5.46
C HIS A 154 10.02 10.78 -6.09
N GLY A 155 9.09 10.38 -6.96
CA GLY A 155 8.23 11.29 -7.72
C GLY A 155 6.77 11.34 -7.29
N GLY A 156 6.34 10.45 -6.39
CA GLY A 156 4.92 10.26 -6.06
C GLY A 156 4.39 11.06 -4.87
N PHE A 157 5.26 11.75 -4.13
CA PHE A 157 4.85 12.62 -3.02
C PHE A 157 4.67 14.07 -3.48
N GLN A 158 3.61 14.70 -3.00
CA GLN A 158 3.28 16.10 -3.29
C GLN A 158 3.28 16.94 -2.01
N THR A 159 3.41 18.26 -2.13
CA THR A 159 3.24 19.16 -0.99
C THR A 159 1.80 19.07 -0.49
N ALA A 160 1.63 18.90 0.83
CA ALA A 160 0.32 19.04 1.46
C ALA A 160 -0.28 20.40 1.11
N SER A 161 -1.53 20.39 0.64
CA SER A 161 -2.29 21.58 0.26
C SER A 161 -2.63 22.47 1.46
N GLY A 162 -2.34 22.02 2.68
CA GLY A 162 -2.42 22.84 3.88
C GLY A 162 -3.80 23.44 4.05
N GLY A 163 -4.87 22.63 3.92
CA GLY A 163 -6.24 23.03 4.22
C GLY A 163 -6.67 24.39 3.65
N SER A 164 -6.14 24.78 2.48
CA SER A 164 -6.62 25.99 1.84
C SER A 164 -8.02 25.70 1.31
N ASP A 165 -9.02 26.22 2.03
CA ASP A 165 -10.40 26.43 1.57
C ASP A 165 -10.45 27.44 0.40
N ASP A 166 -9.51 27.35 -0.55
CA ASP A 166 -9.65 28.03 -1.82
C ASP A 166 -10.77 27.32 -2.57
N ILE A 167 -11.97 27.91 -2.47
CA ILE A 167 -13.17 27.61 -3.26
C ILE A 167 -12.85 27.42 -4.75
N LEU A 168 -11.76 28.01 -5.25
CA LEU A 168 -11.26 27.88 -6.62
C LEU A 168 -10.63 26.50 -6.94
N SER A 169 -10.20 25.72 -5.95
CA SER A 169 -9.71 24.34 -6.14
C SER A 169 -10.83 23.32 -6.36
N ILE A 170 -12.06 23.64 -5.94
CA ILE A 170 -13.27 22.82 -6.12
C ILE A 170 -13.81 22.98 -7.55
N LEU A 171 -13.59 24.14 -8.17
CA LEU A 171 -13.94 24.43 -9.56
C LEU A 171 -12.76 24.10 -10.48
N GLY A 172 -12.38 22.82 -10.56
CA GLY A 172 -11.33 22.36 -11.47
C GLY A 172 -11.61 22.75 -12.94
N PRO A 173 -10.59 22.81 -13.82
CA PRO A 173 -10.79 23.20 -15.21
C PRO A 173 -11.76 22.23 -15.88
N ALA A 174 -12.88 22.77 -16.37
CA ALA A 174 -13.80 22.02 -17.19
C ALA A 174 -13.08 21.55 -18.47
N ALA A 175 -13.26 20.27 -18.79
CA ALA A 175 -12.88 19.57 -20.01
C ALA A 175 -11.38 19.22 -20.17
N GLY A 176 -11.04 17.96 -19.87
CA GLY A 176 -9.89 17.27 -20.49
C GLY A 176 -9.13 16.20 -19.67
N GLY A 177 -9.25 16.17 -18.34
CA GLY A 177 -8.27 15.46 -17.49
C GLY A 177 -8.82 14.61 -16.33
N ALA A 178 -9.97 13.95 -16.48
CA ALA A 178 -10.61 13.19 -15.40
C ALA A 178 -9.72 12.08 -14.78
N GLY A 179 -8.81 11.48 -15.57
CA GLY A 179 -7.88 10.45 -15.08
C GLY A 179 -6.77 11.00 -14.18
N ALA A 180 -6.18 12.15 -14.54
CA ALA A 180 -5.11 12.78 -13.77
C ALA A 180 -5.60 13.39 -12.45
N ALA A 181 -6.82 13.95 -12.44
CA ALA A 181 -7.43 14.52 -11.23
C ALA A 181 -7.83 13.43 -10.21
N ALA A 182 -8.26 12.24 -10.66
CA ALA A 182 -8.56 11.11 -9.78
C ALA A 182 -7.29 10.55 -9.11
N GLN A 183 -6.15 10.61 -9.80
CA GLN A 183 -4.83 10.18 -9.29
C GLN A 183 -4.21 11.16 -8.27
N GLN A 184 -4.79 12.34 -8.10
CA GLN A 184 -4.32 13.37 -7.17
C GLN A 184 -4.96 13.27 -5.78
N ARG A 185 -6.00 12.44 -5.60
CA ARG A 185 -6.69 12.31 -4.31
C ARG A 185 -6.44 10.92 -3.71
N LEU A 186 -6.20 10.90 -2.40
CA LEU A 186 -6.10 9.66 -1.65
C LEU A 186 -7.45 8.94 -1.73
N GLY A 187 -7.45 7.63 -1.94
CA GLY A 187 -8.68 6.82 -1.91
C GLY A 187 -9.39 6.83 -0.54
N TRP A 188 -8.76 7.40 0.48
CA TRP A 188 -9.31 7.65 1.80
C TRP A 188 -9.00 9.09 2.26
N PRO A 189 -9.74 10.11 1.76
CA PRO A 189 -9.38 11.53 1.94
C PRO A 189 -9.26 12.00 3.40
N GLU A 190 -10.05 11.44 4.30
CA GLU A 190 -10.08 11.79 5.73
C GLU A 190 -8.99 11.11 6.56
N LEU A 191 -8.27 10.13 6.00
CA LEU A 191 -7.27 9.36 6.71
C LEU A 191 -6.14 10.22 7.33
N PRO A 192 -5.58 11.25 6.65
CA PRO A 192 -4.58 12.12 7.27
C PRO A 192 -5.06 12.81 8.56
N LEU A 193 -6.37 13.02 8.72
CA LEU A 193 -6.95 13.70 9.88
C LEU A 193 -7.13 12.78 11.09
N CYS A 194 -7.22 11.46 10.87
CA CYS A 194 -7.56 10.49 11.92
C CYS A 194 -6.51 9.40 12.15
N PHE A 195 -5.48 9.31 11.29
CA PHE A 195 -4.41 8.33 11.46
C PHE A 195 -3.51 8.68 12.65
N ASP A 196 -3.55 7.82 13.66
CA ASP A 196 -2.66 7.87 14.81
C ASP A 196 -1.48 6.90 14.61
N ALA A 197 -0.26 7.45 14.49
CA ALA A 197 0.96 6.68 14.29
C ALA A 197 1.32 5.73 15.44
N PHE A 198 0.79 5.96 16.64
CA PHE A 198 0.97 5.10 17.81
C PHE A 198 -0.31 4.33 18.17
N GLY A 199 -1.35 4.46 17.36
CA GLY A 199 -2.62 3.79 17.53
C GLY A 199 -2.53 2.30 17.23
N SER A 200 -3.66 1.61 17.41
CA SER A 200 -3.77 0.17 17.14
C SER A 200 -4.54 -0.16 15.86
N THR A 201 -4.92 0.84 15.06
CA THR A 201 -5.81 0.66 13.91
C THR A 201 -5.04 0.76 12.60
N SER A 202 -5.10 -0.30 11.80
CA SER A 202 -4.63 -0.30 10.42
C SER A 202 -5.75 0.07 9.46
N TYR A 203 -5.40 0.76 8.38
CA TYR A 203 -6.34 1.28 7.37
C TYR A 203 -5.97 0.74 6.01
N TRP A 204 -6.98 0.26 5.28
CA TRP A 204 -6.82 -0.43 4.00
C TRP A 204 -7.82 0.12 2.99
N TRP A 205 -7.39 0.40 1.78
CA TRP A 205 -8.29 0.78 0.69
C TRP A 205 -7.83 0.22 -0.64
N THR A 206 -8.74 -0.02 -1.58
CA THR A 206 -8.34 -0.52 -2.90
C THR A 206 -7.55 0.54 -3.66
N ASN A 207 -6.51 0.11 -4.37
CA ASN A 207 -5.64 1.00 -5.15
C ASN A 207 -6.31 1.52 -6.43
N GLN A 208 -7.22 0.72 -6.99
CA GLN A 208 -8.00 1.02 -8.21
C GLN A 208 -7.18 1.10 -9.51
N ALA A 209 -5.86 0.91 -9.51
CA ALA A 209 -5.05 0.81 -10.74
C ALA A 209 -5.43 -0.40 -11.62
N ASP A 210 -6.09 -1.40 -11.05
CA ASP A 210 -6.66 -2.56 -11.75
C ASP A 210 -8.10 -2.34 -12.24
N GLY A 211 -8.68 -1.16 -12.02
CA GLY A 211 -10.08 -0.85 -12.31
C GLY A 211 -11.06 -1.31 -11.22
N SER A 212 -10.56 -1.84 -10.09
CA SER A 212 -11.43 -2.26 -8.98
C SER A 212 -12.18 -1.07 -8.35
N PRO A 213 -13.42 -1.27 -7.89
CA PRO A 213 -14.16 -0.22 -7.19
C PRO A 213 -13.46 0.15 -5.88
N LEU A 214 -13.66 1.39 -5.41
CA LEU A 214 -13.17 1.83 -4.12
C LEU A 214 -13.83 1.00 -3.01
N ARG A 215 -13.01 0.40 -2.16
CA ARG A 215 -13.43 -0.27 -0.92
C ARG A 215 -12.48 0.15 0.17
N THR A 216 -12.98 0.30 1.39
CA THR A 216 -12.20 0.69 2.56
C THR A 216 -12.41 -0.28 3.72
N ALA A 217 -11.40 -0.45 4.56
CA ALA A 217 -11.45 -1.25 5.76
C ALA A 217 -10.51 -0.68 6.82
N ALA A 218 -11.06 -0.29 7.97
CA ALA A 218 -10.29 -0.09 9.19
C ALA A 218 -10.28 -1.41 9.99
N HIS A 219 -9.15 -1.72 10.62
CA HIS A 219 -8.97 -2.94 11.40
C HIS A 219 -8.16 -2.67 12.66
N GLY A 220 -8.78 -2.88 13.82
CA GLY A 220 -8.15 -2.69 15.13
C GLY A 220 -7.35 -3.91 15.59
N GLY A 221 -6.23 -3.66 16.25
CA GLY A 221 -5.29 -4.66 16.74
C GLY A 221 -4.30 -5.13 15.69
N GLY A 222 -3.56 -6.19 16.02
CA GLY A 222 -2.59 -6.79 15.12
C GLY A 222 -3.24 -7.41 13.87
N LEU A 223 -2.44 -7.52 12.80
CA LEU A 223 -2.88 -8.18 11.57
C LEU A 223 -3.23 -9.64 11.85
N ASN A 224 -4.42 -10.07 11.44
CA ASN A 224 -4.94 -11.40 11.73
C ASN A 224 -5.66 -12.02 10.52
N THR A 225 -6.04 -13.29 10.65
CA THR A 225 -6.73 -14.05 9.61
C THR A 225 -8.07 -13.43 9.16
N PRO A 226 -8.93 -12.88 10.05
CA PRO A 226 -10.11 -12.13 9.63
C PRO A 226 -9.80 -11.00 8.64
N LEU A 227 -8.78 -10.18 8.93
CA LEU A 227 -8.36 -9.11 8.02
C LEU A 227 -7.89 -9.68 6.69
N PHE A 228 -7.04 -10.71 6.70
CA PHE A 228 -6.57 -11.35 5.46
C PHE A 228 -7.74 -11.86 4.61
N SER A 229 -8.72 -12.53 5.23
CA SER A 229 -9.94 -13.00 4.54
C SER A 229 -10.76 -11.84 3.97
N LYS A 230 -10.88 -10.72 4.70
CA LYS A 230 -11.56 -9.52 4.21
C LYS A 230 -10.91 -8.97 2.94
N LEU A 231 -9.57 -8.90 2.92
CA LEU A 231 -8.82 -8.33 1.79
C LEU A 231 -8.77 -9.28 0.58
N PHE A 232 -8.50 -10.57 0.81
CA PHE A 232 -8.24 -11.54 -0.27
C PHE A 232 -9.40 -12.47 -0.60
N SER A 233 -10.48 -12.44 0.19
CA SER A 233 -11.71 -13.16 -0.16
C SER A 233 -12.99 -12.36 -0.08
N GLN A 234 -12.90 -11.07 0.25
CA GLN A 234 -14.08 -10.24 0.51
C GLN A 234 -14.96 -10.83 1.64
N GLY A 235 -14.35 -11.60 2.56
CA GLY A 235 -15.03 -12.29 3.65
C GLY A 235 -15.69 -13.63 3.30
N HIS A 236 -15.61 -14.09 2.05
CA HIS A 236 -16.22 -15.36 1.63
C HIS A 236 -15.51 -16.60 2.19
N VAL A 237 -14.26 -16.48 2.63
CA VAL A 237 -13.52 -17.56 3.29
C VAL A 237 -13.64 -17.40 4.80
N PRO A 238 -14.32 -18.33 5.51
CA PRO A 238 -14.40 -18.30 6.96
C PRO A 238 -13.02 -18.39 7.60
N TRP A 239 -12.79 -17.57 8.61
CA TRP A 239 -11.71 -17.76 9.57
C TRP A 239 -12.26 -18.61 10.73
N ALA A 240 -11.44 -19.51 11.28
CA ALA A 240 -11.83 -20.38 12.39
C ALA A 240 -11.26 -19.85 13.70
#